data_AF-A0A9Q3K537-F1
#
_entry.id   AF-A0A9Q3K537-F1
#
_cell.length_a   1.000
_cell.length_b   1.000
_cell.length_c   1.000
_cell.angle_alpha   90.00
_cell.angle_beta   90.00
_cell.angle_gamma   90.00
#
_symmetry.space_group_name_H-M   'P 1'
#
loop_
_entity.id
_entity.type
_entity.pdbx_description
1 polymer ?
#
loop_
_entity_poly.entity_id
_entity_poly.type
_entity_poly.pdbx_seq_one_letter_code
_entity_poly.pdbx_strand_id
1 'polypeptide(L)'
;MDTALLFWNNIISTCGVPKIIISDRDPKVTSEFRTNRYDILGTKLDFSTAYHPQTDGLAERMIQTIEDILRRFCAYGMEYKDHEG
;
A
#
# COMPACT_ATOMS: atom_id res chain seq x y z
N MET A 1 -3.76 16.33 -4.67
CA MET A 1 -4.67 16.08 -3.51
C MET A 1 -5.46 14.79 -3.72
N ASP A 2 -5.73 14.41 -4.96
CA ASP A 2 -6.68 13.36 -5.31
C ASP A 2 -6.26 11.97 -4.86
N THR A 3 -4.96 11.66 -4.85
CA THR A 3 -4.43 10.36 -4.39
C THR A 3 -4.67 10.08 -2.90
N ALA A 4 -4.65 11.11 -2.05
CA ALA A 4 -4.91 10.94 -0.61
C ALA A 4 -6.39 10.64 -0.34
N LEU A 5 -7.29 11.33 -1.04
CA LEU A 5 -8.74 11.07 -1.00
C LEU A 5 -9.07 9.69 -1.56
N LEU A 6 -8.45 9.30 -2.67
CA LEU A 6 -8.64 7.98 -3.27
C LEU A 6 -8.18 6.86 -2.32
N PHE A 7 -7.03 7.04 -1.66
CA PHE A 7 -6.54 6.09 -0.65
C PHE A 7 -7.49 5.99 0.55
N TRP A 8 -7.98 7.11 1.05
CA TRP A 8 -8.94 7.14 2.15
C TRP A 8 -10.24 6.40 1.79
N ASN A 9 -10.83 6.73 0.65
CA ASN A 9 -12.14 6.24 0.24
C ASN A 9 -12.15 4.78 -0.22
N ASN A 10 -11.02 4.23 -0.66
CA ASN A 10 -10.96 2.86 -1.17
C ASN A 10 -10.26 1.89 -0.21
N ILE A 11 -9.23 2.34 0.51
CA ILE A 11 -8.44 1.47 1.39
C ILE A 11 -8.87 1.65 2.85
N ILE A 12 -8.84 2.87 3.38
CA ILE A 12 -9.04 3.12 4.83
C ILE A 12 -10.52 2.95 5.23
N SER A 13 -11.47 3.42 4.42
CA SER A 13 -12.90 3.23 4.66
C SER A 13 -13.31 1.75 4.68
N THR A 14 -12.69 0.94 3.81
CA THR A 14 -13.02 -0.48 3.63
C THR A 14 -12.35 -1.37 4.66
N CYS A 15 -11.07 -1.11 4.94
CA CYS A 15 -10.25 -1.96 5.82
C CYS A 15 -10.14 -1.42 7.26
N GLY A 16 -10.54 -0.18 7.49
CA GLY A 16 -10.27 0.55 8.73
C GLY A 16 -8.86 1.17 8.75
N VAL A 17 -8.60 1.97 9.79
CA VAL A 17 -7.26 2.55 10.00
C VAL A 17 -6.30 1.47 10.52
N PRO A 18 -5.21 1.18 9.81
CA PRO A 18 -4.26 0.18 10.26
C PRO A 18 -3.48 0.68 11.48
N LYS A 19 -3.18 -0.23 12.42
CA LYS A 19 -2.36 0.10 13.60
C LYS A 19 -0.87 0.23 13.26
N ILE A 20 -0.41 -0.52 12.26
CA ILE A 20 0.98 -0.51 11.80
C ILE A 20 0.97 -0.55 10.28
N ILE A 21 1.75 0.33 9.65
CA ILE A 21 2.08 0.26 8.22
C ILE A 21 3.59 0.04 8.12
N ILE A 22 3.98 -1.02 7.42
CA ILE A 22 5.38 -1.25 7.05
C ILE A 22 5.55 -0.71 5.63
N SER A 23 6.50 0.21 5.46
CA SER A 23 6.79 0.81 4.15
C SER A 23 8.28 0.83 3.90
N ASP A 24 8.66 0.80 2.62
CA ASP A 24 10.03 1.07 2.21
C ASP A 24 10.47 2.49 2.58
N ARG A 25 11.79 2.70 2.67
CA ARG A 25 12.44 3.98 2.97
C ARG A 25 12.41 4.97 1.81
N ASP A 26 11.35 4.96 1.00
CA ASP A 26 11.17 5.96 -0.05
C ASP A 26 11.08 7.35 0.61
N PRO A 27 11.85 8.37 0.15
CA PRO A 27 11.79 9.74 0.65
C PRO A 27 10.38 10.35 0.69
N LYS A 28 9.50 9.88 -0.20
CA LYS A 28 8.09 10.28 -0.26
C LYS A 28 7.30 9.74 0.92
N VAL A 29 7.74 8.66 1.57
CA VAL A 29 7.09 8.06 2.74
C VAL A 29 7.76 8.49 4.05
N THR A 30 9.08 8.73 4.03
CA THR A 30 9.84 9.19 5.20
C THR A 30 9.75 10.69 5.48
N SER A 31 9.06 11.47 4.63
CA SER A 31 8.87 12.91 4.86
C SER A 31 8.20 13.16 6.22
N GLU A 32 8.72 14.12 6.98
CA GLU A 32 8.22 14.52 8.31
C GLU A 32 6.71 14.81 8.32
N PHE A 33 6.21 15.41 7.24
CA PHE A 33 4.79 15.69 7.01
C PHE A 33 3.91 14.43 7.01
N ARG A 34 4.42 13.30 6.51
CA ARG A 34 3.68 12.04 6.47
C ARG A 34 3.77 11.28 7.78
N THR A 35 4.92 11.30 8.44
CA THR A 35 5.08 10.71 9.79
C THR A 35 4.10 11.34 10.77
N ASN A 36 4.00 12.67 10.78
CA ASN A 36 3.03 13.39 11.61
C ASN A 36 1.57 13.04 11.26
N ARG A 37 1.27 12.84 9.97
CA ARG A 37 -0.08 12.45 9.53
C ARG A 37 -0.47 11.06 10.03
N TYR A 38 0.44 10.09 9.99
CA TYR A 38 0.15 8.74 10.50
C TYR A 38 0.08 8.71 12.03
N ASP A 39 0.86 9.55 12.71
CA ASP A 39 0.78 9.71 14.17
C ASP A 39 -0.59 10.23 14.61
N ILE A 40 -1.14 11.24 13.90
CA ILE A 40 -2.51 11.73 14.11
C ILE A 40 -3.55 10.64 13.84
N LEU A 41 -3.30 9.75 12.88
CA LEU A 41 -4.18 8.62 12.57
C LEU A 41 -4.10 7.49 13.62
N GLY A 42 -3.16 7.54 14.56
CA GLY A 42 -2.87 6.44 15.48
C GLY A 42 -2.22 5.24 14.78
N THR A 43 -1.62 5.45 13.60
CA THR A 43 -0.93 4.44 12.82
C THR A 43 0.57 4.56 13.04
N LYS A 44 1.20 3.49 13.54
CA LYS A 44 2.66 3.42 13.61
C LYS A 44 3.23 3.14 12.22
N LEU A 45 4.12 4.02 11.76
CA LEU A 45 4.86 3.80 10.52
C LEU A 45 6.21 3.14 10.86
N ASP A 46 6.36 1.88 10.48
CA ASP A 46 7.63 1.15 10.57
C ASP A 46 8.25 1.06 9.17
N PHE A 47 9.58 1.09 9.10
CA PHE A 47 10.30 1.03 7.83
C PHE A 47 10.96 -0.32 7.65
N SER A 48 10.78 -0.91 6.47
CA SER A 48 11.54 -2.10 6.09
C SER A 48 13.04 -1.78 6.05
N THR A 49 13.86 -2.75 6.45
CA THR A 49 15.29 -2.74 6.14
C THR A 49 15.48 -3.45 4.81
N ALA A 50 16.45 -3.04 4.00
CA ALA A 50 16.74 -3.61 2.67
C ALA A 50 16.95 -5.15 2.62
N TYR A 51 16.90 -5.84 3.76
CA TYR A 51 16.89 -7.29 3.91
C TYR A 51 16.16 -7.65 5.22
N HIS A 52 14.82 -7.74 5.22
CA HIS A 52 14.07 -8.36 6.34
C HIS A 52 13.07 -9.44 5.86
N PRO A 53 13.56 -10.65 5.50
CA PRO A 53 12.74 -11.73 4.94
C PRO A 53 11.59 -12.19 5.85
N GLN A 54 11.66 -11.93 7.16
CA GLN A 54 10.65 -12.31 8.14
C GLN A 54 9.53 -11.29 8.32
N THR A 55 9.79 -10.00 8.12
CA THR A 55 8.80 -8.93 8.33
C THR A 55 8.21 -8.45 7.02
N ASP A 56 9.03 -8.35 5.98
CA ASP A 56 8.60 -7.84 4.68
C ASP A 56 8.29 -8.95 3.68
N GLY A 57 8.80 -10.18 3.90
CA GLY A 57 8.64 -11.28 2.96
C GLY A 57 7.19 -11.70 2.70
N LEU A 58 6.22 -11.35 3.56
CA LEU A 58 4.79 -11.53 3.27
C LEU A 58 4.25 -10.41 2.36
N ALA A 59 4.59 -9.15 2.64
CA ALA A 59 4.22 -8.02 1.82
C ALA A 59 4.88 -8.10 0.44
N GLU A 60 6.17 -8.40 0.37
CA GLU A 60 6.93 -8.63 -0.87
C GLU A 60 6.32 -9.76 -1.71
N ARG A 61 5.97 -10.92 -1.10
CA ARG A 61 5.29 -12.02 -1.81
C ARG A 61 3.92 -11.61 -2.32
N MET A 62 3.17 -10.83 -1.55
CA MET A 62 1.87 -10.31 -1.97
C MET A 62 2.02 -9.31 -3.11
N ILE A 63 2.99 -8.40 -3.04
CA ILE A 63 3.31 -7.43 -4.10
C ILE A 63 3.70 -8.18 -5.38
N GLN A 64 4.60 -9.18 -5.31
CA GLN A 64 4.98 -10.00 -6.46
C GLN A 64 3.78 -10.72 -7.09
N THR A 65 2.89 -11.27 -6.24
CA THR A 65 1.67 -11.94 -6.71
C THR A 65 0.75 -10.96 -7.44
N ILE A 66 0.55 -9.76 -6.90
CA ILE A 66 -0.26 -8.70 -7.52
C ILE A 66 0.39 -8.23 -8.82
N GLU A 67 1.71 -8.01 -8.85
CA GLU A 67 2.43 -7.64 -10.07
C GLU A 67 2.27 -8.67 -11.18
N ASP A 68 2.38 -9.96 -10.86
CA ASP A 68 2.22 -11.03 -11.85
C ASP A 68 0.78 -11.12 -12.36
N ILE A 69 -0.21 -10.91 -11.50
CA ILE A 69 -1.61 -10.79 -11.90
C ILE A 69 -1.78 -9.60 -12.85
N LEU A 70 -1.27 -8.42 -12.49
CA LEU A 70 -1.36 -7.21 -13.31
C LEU A 70 -0.62 -7.36 -14.65
N ARG A 71 0.55 -8.00 -14.68
CA ARG A 71 1.28 -8.29 -15.93
C ARG A 71 0.46 -9.17 -16.85
N ARG A 72 -0.13 -10.26 -16.31
CA ARG A 72 -1.00 -11.14 -17.09
C ARG A 72 -2.23 -10.38 -17.56
N PHE A 73 -2.85 -9.59 -16.70
CA PHE A 73 -4.02 -8.80 -17.01
C PHE A 73 -3.78 -7.84 -18.19
N CYS A 74 -2.70 -7.05 -18.13
CA CYS A 74 -2.30 -6.14 -19.19
C CYS A 74 -1.86 -6.87 -20.46
N ALA A 75 -1.16 -8.01 -20.34
CA ALA A 75 -0.69 -8.78 -21.49
C ALA A 75 -1.81 -9.52 -22.24
N TYR A 76 -2.85 -9.97 -21.52
CA TYR A 76 -3.99 -10.67 -22.10
C TYR A 76 -5.17 -9.74 -22.42
N GLY A 77 -5.03 -8.43 -22.19
CA GLY A 77 -6.07 -7.44 -22.52
C GLY A 77 -7.39 -7.69 -21.78
N MET A 78 -7.34 -8.25 -20.58
CA MET A 78 -8.55 -8.42 -19.78
C MET A 78 -9.00 -7.04 -19.29
N GLU A 79 -10.28 -6.71 -19.44
CA GLU A 79 -10.86 -5.47 -18.90
C GLU A 79 -11.22 -5.65 -17.42
N TYR A 80 -10.94 -4.62 -16.62
CA TYR A 80 -11.34 -4.63 -15.22
C TYR A 80 -12.78 -4.18 -15.19
N LYS A 81 -13.69 -5.15 -15.09
CA LYS A 81 -15.09 -4.87 -14.80
C LYS A 81 -15.17 -4.47 -13.33
N ASP A 82 -15.52 -3.23 -13.10
CA ASP A 82 -15.92 -2.77 -11.78
C ASP A 82 -17.18 -3.53 -11.32
N HIS A 83 -17.62 -3.29 -10.09
CA HIS A 83 -18.84 -3.88 -9.56
C HIS A 83 -20.13 -3.40 -10.26
N GLU A 84 -20.04 -2.59 -11.32
CA GLU A 84 -21.19 -2.07 -12.07
C GLU A 84 -21.37 -2.71 -13.46
N GLY A 85 -20.39 -3.47 -13.97
CA GLY A 85 -20.58 -4.43 -15.08
C GLY A 85 -19.70 -4.24 -16.30
#